data_AF-A0AAE9X943-F1
#
_entry.id   AF-A0AAE9X943-F1
#
_cell.length_a   1.000
_cell.length_b   1.000
_cell.length_c   1.000
_cell.angle_alpha   90.00
_cell.angle_beta   90.00
_cell.angle_gamma   90.00
#
_symmetry.space_group_name_H-M   'P 1'
#
loop_
_entity.id
_entity.type
_entity.pdbx_description
1 polymer ?
#
loop_
_entity_poly.entity_id
_entity_poly.type
_entity_poly.pdbx_seq_one_letter_code
_entity_poly.pdbx_strand_id
1 'polypeptide(L)' 'MDKPMNRIKEVLEEKGIKQTWLAEKLGKSFSIVNSYVCNRRQPSLETLFQIAEISRCECNFLCKKSL' A
#
# COMPACT_ATOMS: atom_id res chain seq x y z
N MET A 1 18.39 18.67 2.14
CA MET A 1 17.88 17.70 3.15
C MET A 1 16.72 16.96 2.52
N ASP A 2 17.00 15.77 2.04
CA ASP A 2 16.03 14.87 1.42
C ASP A 2 15.01 14.46 2.48
N LYS A 3 13.80 15.02 2.37
CA LYS A 3 12.71 14.72 3.29
C LYS A 3 12.40 13.22 3.15
N PRO A 4 12.35 12.45 4.24
CA PRO A 4 12.00 11.04 4.14
C PRO A 4 10.59 10.91 3.58
N MET A 5 10.51 10.48 2.33
CA MET A 5 9.28 10.23 1.61
C MET A 5 8.95 8.74 1.73
N ASN A 6 7.66 8.44 1.89
CA ASN A 6 7.21 7.06 1.95
C ASN A 6 7.29 6.41 0.56
N ARG A 7 7.64 5.13 0.52
CA ARG A 7 7.85 4.34 -0.70
C ARG A 7 6.59 3.57 -1.14
N ILE A 8 5.42 4.03 -0.73
CA ILE A 8 4.15 3.32 -0.95
C ILE A 8 3.84 3.24 -2.44
N LYS A 9 4.15 4.29 -3.21
CA LYS A 9 3.98 4.31 -4.65
C LYS A 9 4.77 3.18 -5.32
N GLU A 10 6.06 3.07 -5.01
CA GLU A 10 6.94 2.02 -5.55
C GLU A 10 6.42 0.63 -5.20
N VAL A 11 6.01 0.40 -3.94
CA VAL A 11 5.49 -0.90 -3.48
C VAL A 11 4.19 -1.28 -4.19
N LEU A 12 3.31 -0.30 -4.44
CA LEU A 12 2.06 -0.53 -5.18
C LEU A 12 2.33 -0.86 -6.65
N GLU A 13 3.26 -0.14 -7.29
CA GLU A 13 3.67 -0.39 -8.68
C GLU A 13 4.35 -1.75 -8.84
N GLU A 14 5.29 -2.09 -7.95
CA GLU A 14 6.01 -3.37 -7.96
C GLU A 14 5.06 -4.57 -7.81
N LYS A 15 4.02 -4.42 -6.98
CA LYS A 15 3.03 -5.48 -6.73
C LYS A 15 1.85 -5.45 -7.70
N GLY A 16 1.73 -4.41 -8.55
CA GLY A 16 0.58 -4.23 -9.44
C GLY A 16 -0.74 -3.95 -8.70
N ILE A 17 -0.68 -3.43 -7.48
CA ILE A 17 -1.85 -3.15 -6.65
C ILE A 17 -2.49 -1.83 -7.06
N LYS A 18 -3.81 -1.86 -7.30
CA LYS A 18 -4.57 -0.63 -7.57
C LYS A 18 -4.79 0.17 -6.30
N GLN A 19 -4.66 1.48 -6.39
CA GLN A 19 -4.92 2.40 -5.27
C GLN A 19 -6.38 2.33 -4.76
N THR A 20 -7.34 2.10 -5.65
CA THR A 20 -8.75 1.89 -5.28
C THR A 20 -8.92 0.67 -4.39
N TRP A 21 -8.24 -0.42 -4.72
CA TRP A 21 -8.28 -1.65 -3.95
C TRP A 21 -7.63 -1.48 -2.58
N LEU A 22 -6.49 -0.78 -2.51
CA LEU A 22 -5.86 -0.46 -1.23
C LEU A 22 -6.78 0.42 -0.36
N ALA A 23 -7.48 1.37 -0.96
CA ALA A 23 -8.45 2.22 -0.27
C ALA A 23 -9.61 1.40 0.32
N GLU A 24 -10.15 0.45 -0.45
CA GLU A 24 -11.17 -0.49 0.03
C GLU A 24 -10.66 -1.35 1.20
N LYS A 25 -9.44 -1.89 1.10
CA LYS A 25 -8.85 -2.72 2.16
C LYS A 25 -8.52 -1.95 3.43
N LEU A 26 -8.10 -0.70 3.31
CA LEU A 26 -7.85 0.18 4.45
C LEU A 26 -9.15 0.78 5.03
N GLY A 27 -10.29 0.60 4.37
CA GLY A 27 -11.54 1.29 4.73
C GLY A 27 -11.41 2.81 4.67
N LYS A 28 -10.54 3.33 3.78
CA LYS A 28 -10.27 4.76 3.63
C LYS A 28 -10.72 5.24 2.25
N SER A 29 -11.03 6.53 2.14
CA SER A 29 -11.34 7.11 0.83
C SER A 29 -10.12 7.10 -0.09
N PHE A 30 -10.36 6.92 -1.39
CA PHE A 30 -9.34 6.96 -2.43
C PHE A 30 -8.44 8.20 -2.33
N SER A 31 -9.04 9.38 -2.08
CA SER A 31 -8.31 10.65 -1.94
C SER A 31 -7.28 10.63 -0.81
N ILE A 32 -7.55 9.90 0.28
CA ILE A 32 -6.61 9.75 1.39
C ILE A 32 -5.45 8.85 0.98
N VAL A 33 -5.73 7.71 0.35
CA VAL A 33 -4.67 6.81 -0.16
C VAL A 33 -3.81 7.51 -1.21
N ASN A 34 -4.43 8.24 -2.15
CA ASN A 34 -3.70 9.06 -3.13
C ASN A 34 -2.82 10.11 -2.46
N SER A 35 -3.25 10.69 -1.33
CA SER A 35 -2.44 11.63 -0.56
C SER A 35 -1.19 10.97 0.05
N TYR A 36 -1.29 9.69 0.45
CA TYR A 36 -0.14 8.90 0.89
C TYR A 36 0.81 8.61 -0.27
N VAL A 37 0.29 8.10 -1.38
CA VAL A 37 1.06 7.73 -2.58
C VAL A 37 1.79 8.94 -3.18
N CYS A 38 1.13 10.09 -3.27
CA CYS A 38 1.73 11.34 -3.74
C CYS A 38 2.62 12.02 -2.69
N ASN A 39 2.87 11.40 -1.54
CA ASN A 39 3.66 11.98 -0.44
C ASN A 39 3.14 13.35 0.05
N ARG A 40 1.88 13.70 -0.23
CA ARG A 40 1.24 14.92 0.26
C ARG A 40 0.94 14.84 1.76
N ARG A 41 0.68 13.62 2.24
CA ARG A 41 0.46 13.32 3.66
C ARG A 41 1.22 12.06 4.03
N GLN A 42 1.84 12.06 5.21
CA GLN A 42 2.42 10.84 5.76
C GLN A 42 1.33 9.99 6.42
N PRO A 43 1.25 8.69 6.13
CA PRO A 43 0.39 7.78 6.88
C PRO A 43 0.91 7.60 8.31
N SER A 44 0.00 7.21 9.21
CA SER A 44 0.38 6.79 10.55
C SER A 44 1.09 5.44 10.52
N LEU A 45 1.81 5.13 11.60
CA LEU A 45 2.49 3.84 11.77
C LEU A 45 1.50 2.66 11.62
N GLU A 46 0.30 2.79 12.20
CA GLU A 46 -0.77 1.80 12.08
C GLU A 46 -1.18 1.56 10.61
N THR A 47 -1.36 2.64 9.82
CA THR A 47 -1.68 2.50 8.40
C THR A 47 -0.54 1.86 7.62
N LEU A 48 0.72 2.16 7.96
CA LEU A 48 1.88 1.49 7.35
C LEU A 48 1.89 -0.01 7.64
N PHE A 49 1.59 -0.42 8.88
CA PHE A 49 1.44 -1.83 9.22
C PHE A 49 0.31 -2.50 8.43
N GLN A 50 -0.86 -1.87 8.34
CA GLN A 50 -1.96 -2.39 7.54
C GLN A 50 -1.58 -2.56 6.06
N ILE A 51 -0.93 -1.56 5.46
CA ILE A 51 -0.44 -1.65 4.07
C ILE A 51 0.55 -2.81 3.92
N ALA A 52 1.47 -2.99 4.87
CA ALA A 52 2.44 -4.08 4.86
C ALA A 52 1.77 -5.46 4.99
N GLU A 53 0.76 -5.60 5.85
CA GLU A 53 -0.01 -6.84 5.99
C GLU A 53 -0.81 -7.17 4.73
N ILE A 54 -1.53 -6.20 4.18
CA ILE A 54 -2.27 -6.34 2.93
C ILE A 54 -1.32 -6.76 1.79
N SER A 55 -0.17 -6.10 1.71
CA SER A 55 0.88 -6.36 0.73
C SER A 55 1.54 -7.74 0.90
N ARG A 56 1.62 -8.26 2.12
CA ARG A 56 2.14 -9.61 2.42
C ARG A 56 1.11 -10.71 2.12
N CYS A 57 -0.17 -10.48 2.42
CA CYS A 57 -1.23 -11.43 2.12
C CYS A 57 -1.43 -11.63 0.61
N GLU A 58 -1.18 -10.64 -0.22
CA GLU A 58 -1.33 -10.79 -1.67
C GLU A 58 -0.21 -11.61 -2.34
N CYS A 59 0.98 -11.70 -1.71
CA CYS A 59 1.99 -12.68 -2.13
C CYS A 59 1.49 -14.13 -2.04
N ASN A 60 0.40 -14.39 -1.31
CA ASN A 60 -0.18 -15.71 -1.17
C ASN A 60 -1.04 -16.13 -2.38
N PHE A 61 -1.48 -15.19 -3.24
CA PHE A 61 -2.18 -15.54 -4.48
C PHE A 61 -1.22 -16.00 -5.61
N LEU A 62 0.08 -15.71 -5.47
CA LEU A 62 1.14 -16.19 -6.36
C LEU A 62 1.86 -17.44 -5.86
N CYS A 63 1.64 -17.86 -4.62
CA CYS A 63 1.92 -19.23 -4.24
C CYS A 63 0.80 -20.11 -4.84
N LYS A 64 0.89 -20.38 -6.15
CA LYS A 64 0.29 -21.60 -6.68
C LYS A 64 0.70 -22.68 -5.68
N LYS A 65 -0.28 -23.40 -5.14
CA LYS A 65 -0.08 -24.77 -4.68
C LYS A 65 0.76 -25.48 -5.75
N SER A 66 2.08 -25.53 -5.58
CA SER A 66 2.84 -26.72 -5.93
C SER A 66 2.56 -27.67 -4.76
N LEU A 67 1.45 -28.40 -4.89
CA LEU A 67 1.40 -29.77 -4.42
C LEU A 67 2.27 -30.59 -5.37
#